data_AF-A0A7X7BV07-F1
#
_entry.id   AF-A0A7X7BV07-F1
#
_cell.length_a   1.000
_cell.length_b   1.000
_cell.length_c   1.000
_cell.angle_alpha   90.00
_cell.angle_beta   90.00
_cell.angle_gamma   90.00
#
_symmetry.space_group_name_H-M   'P 1'
#
loop_
_entity.id
_entity.type
_entity.pdbx_description
1 polymer ?
#
loop_
_entity_poly.entity_id
_entity_poly.type
_entity_poly.pdbx_seq_one_letter_code
_entity_poly.pdbx_strand_id
1 'polypeptide(L)'
;MSEHCVANGQGRYALSGVFTKETIPALERDIAPKFSREAPVTLDLSGINDCDSALVALLIEWKRDYPEIQLEAATDRLMRLLHMYQVESYFFDENLK
;
A
#
# COMPACT_ATOMS: atom_id res chain seq x y z
N MET A 1 0.37 17.96 11.54
CA MET A 1 -0.27 16.69 11.15
C MET A 1 0.70 16.00 10.22
N SER A 2 1.17 14.81 10.58
CA SER A 2 2.12 14.08 9.73
C SER A 2 1.40 13.59 8.48
N GLU A 3 2.01 13.78 7.31
CA GLU A 3 1.44 13.33 6.05
C GLU A 3 1.60 11.81 5.93
N HIS A 4 0.49 11.09 5.80
CA HIS A 4 0.46 9.62 5.81
C HIS A 4 0.75 8.99 4.44
N CYS A 5 0.83 9.82 3.39
CA CYS A 5 1.16 9.41 2.04
C CYS A 5 1.89 10.54 1.32
N VAL A 6 3.18 10.38 1.06
CA VAL A 6 4.00 11.39 0.38
C VAL A 6 4.28 10.92 -1.04
N ALA A 7 3.99 11.77 -2.03
CA ALA A 7 4.35 11.51 -3.42
C ALA A 7 5.83 11.87 -3.65
N ASN A 8 6.60 10.90 -4.16
CA ASN A 8 8.02 11.10 -4.49
C ASN A 8 8.25 11.27 -6.01
N GLY A 9 7.17 11.31 -6.79
CA GLY A 9 7.17 11.42 -8.26
C GLY A 9 7.29 10.07 -8.96
N GLN A 10 6.98 10.05 -10.26
CA GLN A 10 7.00 8.84 -11.11
C GLN A 10 6.08 7.73 -10.59
N GLY A 11 4.93 8.11 -10.01
CA GLY A 11 3.99 7.18 -9.40
C GLY A 11 4.50 6.48 -8.13
N ARG A 12 5.60 6.95 -7.53
CA ARG A 12 6.08 6.43 -6.24
C ARG A 12 5.43 7.16 -5.07
N TYR A 13 4.87 6.40 -4.14
CA TYR A 13 4.26 6.92 -2.92
C TYR A 13 4.82 6.24 -1.67
N ALA A 14 5.19 7.02 -0.66
CA ALA A 14 5.61 6.52 0.64
C ALA A 14 4.45 6.60 1.63
N LEU A 15 4.01 5.45 2.15
CA LEU A 15 2.94 5.34 3.13
C LEU A 15 3.50 5.28 4.54
N SER A 16 2.89 6.03 5.47
CA SER A 16 3.32 6.04 6.86
C SER A 16 2.18 6.13 7.87
N GLY A 17 2.38 5.56 9.05
CA GLY A 17 1.40 5.55 10.14
C GLY A 17 0.76 4.19 10.37
N VAL A 18 -0.46 4.18 10.90
CA VAL A 18 -1.19 2.96 11.29
C VAL A 18 -2.32 2.73 10.29
N PHE A 19 -2.36 1.55 9.68
CA PHE A 19 -3.35 1.15 8.66
C PHE A 19 -4.21 -0.01 9.17
N THR A 20 -5.23 0.31 9.94
CA THR A 20 -6.23 -0.64 10.45
C THR A 20 -7.61 -0.28 9.94
N LYS A 21 -8.60 -1.16 10.17
CA LYS A 21 -10.00 -0.87 9.82
C LYS A 21 -10.51 0.48 10.35
N GLU A 22 -9.99 0.96 11.49
CA GLU A 22 -10.38 2.22 12.10
C GLU A 22 -9.75 3.44 11.42
N THR A 23 -8.52 3.34 10.94
CA THR A 23 -7.76 4.48 10.40
C THR A 23 -7.92 4.62 8.89
N ILE A 24 -8.07 3.50 8.18
CA ILE A 24 -8.17 3.45 6.71
C ILE A 24 -9.22 4.42 6.14
N PRO A 25 -10.46 4.51 6.65
CA PRO A 25 -11.45 5.42 6.08
C PRO A 25 -11.03 6.89 6.08
N ALA A 26 -10.20 7.31 7.05
CA ALA A 26 -9.67 8.67 7.10
C ALA A 26 -8.45 8.84 6.19
N LEU A 27 -7.55 7.85 6.17
CA LEU A 27 -6.37 7.84 5.32
C LEU A 27 -6.73 7.81 3.84
N GLU A 28 -7.72 7.01 3.44
CA GLU A 28 -8.15 6.88 2.05
C GLU A 28 -8.61 8.20 1.45
N ARG A 29 -9.27 9.04 2.25
CA ARG A 29 -9.69 10.38 1.83
C ARG A 29 -8.53 11.31 1.49
N ASP A 30 -7.35 11.08 2.07
CA ASP A 30 -6.12 11.82 1.74
C ASP A 30 -5.35 11.17 0.59
N ILE A 31 -5.34 9.84 0.52
CA ILE A 31 -4.54 9.06 -0.45
C ILE A 31 -5.20 9.05 -1.83
N ALA A 32 -6.50 8.74 -1.93
CA ALA A 32 -7.18 8.58 -3.21
C ALA A 32 -7.07 9.80 -4.16
N PRO A 33 -7.17 11.06 -3.68
CA PRO A 33 -6.94 12.22 -4.53
C PRO A 33 -5.52 12.31 -5.09
N LYS A 34 -4.51 11.78 -4.37
CA LYS A 34 -3.10 11.76 -4.82
C LYS A 34 -2.91 10.74 -5.93
N PHE A 35 -3.46 9.54 -5.78
CA PHE A 35 -3.42 8.49 -6.81
C PHE A 35 -4.20 8.87 -8.08
N SER A 36 -5.24 9.69 -7.94
CA SER A 36 -5.98 10.21 -9.09
C SER A 36 -5.21 11.25 -9.90
N ARG A 37 -4.24 11.94 -9.30
CA ARG A 37 -3.40 12.96 -9.97
C ARG A 37 -2.25 12.33 -10.74
N GLU A 38 -1.65 11.30 -10.16
CA GLU A 38 -0.58 10.52 -10.76
C GLU A 38 -0.79 9.06 -10.32
N ALA A 39 -0.93 8.16 -11.28
CA ALA A 39 -1.24 6.77 -10.95
C ALA A 39 -0.09 6.13 -10.15
N PRO A 40 -0.39 5.44 -9.04
CA PRO A 40 0.64 4.75 -8.27
C PRO A 40 1.21 3.56 -9.05
N VAL A 41 2.53 3.45 -9.04
CA VAL A 41 3.31 2.33 -9.59
C VAL A 41 4.08 1.63 -8.48
N THR A 42 4.53 2.37 -7.46
CA THR A 42 5.26 1.79 -6.34
C THR A 42 4.77 2.37 -5.02
N LEU A 43 4.44 1.49 -4.07
CA LEU A 43 4.12 1.87 -2.70
C LEU A 43 5.26 1.45 -1.77
N ASP A 44 5.96 2.43 -1.21
CA ASP A 44 6.95 2.24 -0.16
C ASP A 44 6.23 2.18 1.19
N LEU A 45 6.32 1.03 1.85
CA LEU A 45 5.56 0.71 3.06
C LEU A 45 6.42 0.74 4.33
N SER A 46 7.68 1.20 4.22
CA SER A 46 8.63 1.25 5.34
C SER A 46 8.15 2.12 6.51
N GLY A 47 7.29 3.10 6.24
CA GLY A 47 6.74 4.00 7.26
C GLY A 47 5.52 3.48 8.00
N ILE A 48 5.02 2.28 7.68
CA ILE A 48 3.84 1.70 8.34
C ILE A 48 4.24 1.14 9.71
N ASN A 49 3.69 1.73 10.76
CA ASN A 49 3.96 1.36 12.15
C ASN A 49 3.12 0.17 12.61
N ASP A 50 1.89 0.07 12.12
CA ASP A 50 1.03 -1.07 12.40
C ASP A 50 -0.02 -1.27 11.30
N CYS A 51 -0.48 -2.51 11.12
CA CYS A 51 -1.51 -2.83 10.14
C CYS A 51 -2.33 -4.09 10.49
N ASP A 52 -3.53 -4.20 9.92
CA ASP A 52 -4.35 -5.40 9.99
C ASP A 52 -4.79 -5.88 8.60
N SER A 53 -5.70 -6.85 8.55
CA SER A 53 -6.22 -7.40 7.30
C SER A 53 -6.99 -6.39 6.44
N ALA A 54 -7.46 -5.28 7.01
CA ALA A 54 -8.11 -4.23 6.23
C ALA A 54 -7.12 -3.52 5.30
N LEU A 55 -5.83 -3.41 5.69
CA LEU A 55 -4.80 -2.92 4.77
C LEU A 55 -4.64 -3.86 3.58
N VAL A 56 -4.64 -5.18 3.80
CA VAL A 56 -4.54 -6.15 2.69
C VAL A 56 -5.70 -5.99 1.72
N ALA A 57 -6.93 -5.87 2.23
CA ALA A 57 -8.11 -5.62 1.39
C ALA A 57 -7.97 -4.32 0.57
N LEU A 58 -7.48 -3.25 1.20
CA LEU A 58 -7.26 -1.97 0.53
C LEU A 58 -6.19 -2.07 -0.56
N LEU A 59 -5.06 -2.74 -0.29
CA LEU A 59 -4.01 -2.95 -1.29
C LEU A 59 -4.54 -3.72 -2.51
N ILE A 60 -5.41 -4.71 -2.30
CA ILE A 60 -6.03 -5.48 -3.38
C ILE A 60 -6.98 -4.60 -4.20
N GLU A 61 -7.78 -3.77 -3.53
CA GLU A 61 -8.65 -2.80 -4.19
C GLU A 61 -7.84 -1.82 -5.05
N TRP A 62 -6.77 -1.26 -4.49
CA TRP A 62 -5.87 -0.40 -5.25
C TRP A 62 -5.18 -1.14 -6.39
N LYS A 63 -4.75 -2.40 -6.22
CA LYS A 63 -4.14 -3.19 -7.30
C LYS A 63 -5.14 -3.48 -8.43
N ARG A 64 -6.42 -3.68 -8.11
CA ARG A 64 -7.47 -3.85 -9.12
C ARG A 64 -7.63 -2.59 -9.96
N ASP A 65 -7.62 -1.42 -9.32
CA ASP A 65 -7.84 -0.14 -9.97
C ASP A 65 -6.55 0.40 -10.63
N TYR A 66 -5.38 0.01 -10.12
CA TYR A 66 -4.04 0.33 -10.59
C TYR A 66 -3.17 -0.95 -10.70
N PRO A 67 -3.30 -1.69 -11.82
CA PRO A 67 -2.63 -3.00 -12.00
C PRO A 67 -1.10 -2.98 -11.92
N GLU A 68 -0.49 -1.82 -12.12
CA GLU A 68 0.97 -1.65 -12.11
C GLU A 68 1.55 -1.50 -10.70
N ILE A 69 0.73 -1.39 -9.64
CA ILE A 69 1.23 -1.24 -8.26
C ILE A 69 2.12 -2.42 -7.88
N GLN A 70 3.34 -2.10 -7.46
CA GLN A 70 4.26 -3.00 -6.77
C GLN A 70 4.47 -2.49 -5.34
N LEU A 71 4.71 -3.40 -4.40
CA LEU A 71 4.99 -3.05 -3.00
C LEU A 71 6.50 -3.09 -2.75
N GLU A 72 6.99 -2.11 -1.98
CA GLU A 72 8.39 -2.05 -1.56
C GLU A 72 8.47 -1.89 -0.04
N ALA A 73 9.51 -2.48 0.56
CA ALA A 73 9.79 -2.36 1.99
C ALA A 73 8.58 -2.71 2.89
N ALA A 74 7.78 -3.70 2.49
CA ALA A 74 6.68 -4.21 3.28
C ALA A 74 7.18 -4.74 4.64
N THR A 75 6.52 -4.32 5.72
CA THR A 75 6.89 -4.75 7.08
C THR A 75 6.65 -6.25 7.27
N ASP A 76 7.40 -6.89 8.18
CA ASP A 76 7.23 -8.33 8.47
C ASP A 76 5.79 -8.71 8.81
N ARG A 77 5.06 -7.82 9.49
CA ARG A 77 3.66 -8.02 9.84
C ARG A 77 2.79 -8.03 8.60
N LEU A 78 2.97 -7.07 7.69
CA LEU A 78 2.23 -7.03 6.44
C LEU A 78 2.57 -8.23 5.54
N MET A 79 3.85 -8.59 5.43
CA MET A 79 4.28 -9.78 4.68
C MET A 79 3.60 -11.06 5.21
N ARG A 80 3.51 -11.23 6.53
CA ARG A 80 2.77 -12.35 7.13
C ARG A 80 1.27 -12.32 6.77
N LEU A 81 0.65 -11.15 6.74
CA LEU A 81 -0.76 -11.02 6.34
C LEU A 81 -0.94 -11.38 4.87
N LEU A 82 -0.14 -10.81 3.97
CA LEU A 82 -0.19 -11.12 2.53
C LEU A 82 -0.02 -12.63 2.29
N HIS A 83 0.91 -13.28 3.01
CA HIS A 83 1.10 -14.73 2.99
C HIS A 83 -0.08 -15.54 3.49
N MET A 84 -0.63 -15.16 4.64
CA MET A 84 -1.80 -15.81 5.20
C MET A 84 -3.01 -15.72 4.25
N TYR A 85 -3.13 -14.63 3.50
CA TYR A 85 -4.19 -14.42 2.51
C TYR A 85 -3.84 -14.95 1.10
N GLN A 86 -2.62 -15.45 0.87
CA GLN A 86 -2.12 -15.98 -0.42
C GLN A 86 -2.20 -14.96 -1.58
N VAL A 87 -1.83 -13.71 -1.30
CA VAL A 87 -1.92 -12.60 -2.25
C VAL A 87 -0.57 -11.93 -2.52
N GLU A 88 0.55 -12.46 -2.04
CA GLU A 88 1.86 -11.83 -2.30
C GLU A 88 2.17 -11.75 -3.80
N SER A 89 1.81 -12.78 -4.56
CA SER A 89 2.06 -12.86 -6.01
C SER A 89 1.32 -11.77 -6.81
N TYR A 90 0.35 -11.09 -6.21
CA TYR A 90 -0.33 -9.95 -6.84
C TYR A 90 0.57 -8.71 -6.84
N PHE A 91 1.51 -8.63 -5.90
CA PHE A 91 2.27 -7.43 -5.58
C PHE A 91 3.76 -7.55 -5.81
N PHE A 92 4.25 -8.77 -5.94
CA PHE A 92 5.65 -9.08 -6.20
C PHE A 92 5.71 -10.01 -7.40
N ASP A 93 6.26 -9.54 -8.51
CA ASP A 93 6.49 -10.40 -9.67
C ASP A 93 7.45 -11.55 -9.31
N GLU A 94 7.00 -12.79 -9.49
CA GLU A 94 7.82 -13.99 -9.25
C GLU A 94 8.95 -14.18 -10.29
N ASN A 95 9.08 -13.28 -11.29
CA ASN A 95 10.05 -13.39 -12.39
C ASN A 95 11.36 -12.60 -12.19
N LEU A 96 11.63 -12.10 -10.98
CA LEU A 96 12.95 -11.58 -10.59
C LEU A 96 13.67 -12.61 -9.69
N LYS A 97 14.08 -13.73 -10.29
CA LYS A 97 15.12 -14.63 -9.76
C LYS A 97 16.25 -14.76 -10.75
#